data_AF-M3HYW8-F1
#
_entry.id   AF-M3HYW8-F1
#
_cell.length_a   1.000
_cell.length_b   1.000
_cell.length_c   1.000
_cell.angle_alpha   90.00
_cell.angle_beta   90.00
_cell.angle_gamma   90.00
#
_symmetry.space_group_name_H-M   'P 1'
#
loop_
_entity.id
_entity.type
_entity.pdbx_description
1 polymer ?
#
loop_
_entity_poly.entity_id
_entity_poly.type
_entity_poly.pdbx_seq_one_letter_code
_entity_poly.pdbx_strand_id
1 'polypeptide(L)'
;MLFRKLIELLFRMKSIPKIKILLVLLLMISVAIGADDAGNWIGSFSSEDYEDFLEPVEKEKIYYYWQMEKLKRAVAPRYIRYIDSSLTLETGKLLNRGILFTFEGIENEEVSVCGNFSLWRCIPLKKNDHGVFYIVFDPESRDTIREELKILEYKFRVDGLFTHDPSNPDSVEDGDGSLISRLIAISTGPDKLATTRILEDSPYEELEYRTVEFRIYAPDAEMVTLVGDFNHWDPEEDILKKEKEVFTLIKKMKPGNYLYNFVQDGKIILDTFNQNTRLREDTGEISSYLIVPERSYALERK
;
A
#
# COMPACT_ATOMS: atom_id res chain seq x y z
N MET A 1 6.97 2.53 -29.47
CA MET A 1 8.14 3.46 -29.42
C MET A 1 8.82 3.48 -28.04
N LEU A 2 8.06 3.42 -26.94
CA LEU A 2 8.56 3.31 -25.55
C LEU A 2 9.45 2.07 -25.30
N PHE A 3 9.06 0.91 -25.80
CA PHE A 3 9.84 -0.34 -25.70
C PHE A 3 11.27 -0.23 -26.25
N ARG A 4 11.48 0.50 -27.35
CA ARG A 4 12.80 0.64 -27.98
C ARG A 4 13.74 1.53 -27.17
N LYS A 5 13.23 2.63 -26.63
CA LYS A 5 14.01 3.56 -25.78
C LYS A 5 14.39 2.93 -24.44
N LEU A 6 13.52 2.09 -23.86
CA LEU A 6 13.80 1.41 -22.58
C LEU A 6 14.81 0.26 -22.75
N ILE A 7 14.74 -0.48 -23.86
CA ILE A 7 15.74 -1.49 -24.23
C ILE A 7 17.12 -0.84 -24.47
N GLU A 8 17.17 0.32 -25.14
CA GLU A 8 18.41 1.08 -25.27
C GLU A 8 18.95 1.59 -23.92
N LEU A 9 18.08 1.96 -22.97
CA LEU A 9 18.49 2.36 -21.62
C LEU A 9 19.06 1.18 -20.82
N LEU A 10 18.44 0.01 -20.91
CA LEU A 10 18.88 -1.25 -20.29
C LEU A 10 20.25 -1.72 -20.81
N PHE A 11 20.56 -1.47 -22.09
CA PHE A 11 21.88 -1.78 -22.67
C PHE A 11 22.96 -0.71 -22.41
N ARG A 12 22.58 0.52 -22.03
CA ARG A 12 23.53 1.62 -21.75
C ARG A 12 24.09 1.60 -20.33
N MET A 13 23.43 0.93 -19.38
CA MET A 13 23.85 0.89 -17.98
C MET A 13 24.79 -0.29 -17.70
N LYS A 14 26.09 0.00 -17.74
CA LYS A 14 27.20 -0.95 -17.61
C LYS A 14 27.42 -1.39 -16.15
N SER A 15 26.43 -1.95 -15.47
CA SER A 15 26.63 -2.68 -14.19
C SER A 15 25.41 -3.42 -13.61
N ILE A 16 24.30 -3.56 -14.33
CA ILE A 16 23.16 -4.33 -13.79
C ILE A 16 23.46 -5.83 -13.99
N PRO A 17 23.54 -6.66 -12.92
CA PRO A 17 23.75 -8.09 -13.07
C PRO A 17 22.62 -8.69 -13.91
N LYS A 18 22.97 -9.51 -14.91
CA LYS A 18 22.04 -10.09 -15.89
C LYS A 18 20.81 -10.78 -15.25
N ILE A 19 20.95 -11.25 -14.01
CA ILE A 19 19.89 -11.83 -13.18
C ILE A 19 18.78 -10.82 -12.86
N LYS A 20 19.10 -9.55 -12.54
CA LYS A 20 18.08 -8.50 -12.29
C LYS A 20 17.30 -8.15 -13.55
N ILE A 21 17.94 -8.19 -14.72
CA ILE A 21 17.29 -7.95 -16.02
C ILE A 21 16.32 -9.08 -16.35
N LEU A 22 16.70 -10.33 -16.07
CA LEU A 22 15.85 -11.50 -16.27
C LEU A 22 14.66 -11.52 -15.31
N LEU A 23 14.85 -11.11 -14.06
CA LEU A 23 13.78 -10.99 -13.05
C LEU A 23 12.73 -9.96 -13.46
N VAL A 24 13.18 -8.80 -13.97
CA VAL A 24 12.28 -7.77 -14.52
C VAL A 24 11.54 -8.28 -15.74
N LEU A 25 12.19 -9.04 -16.63
CA LEU A 25 11.53 -9.66 -17.77
C LEU A 25 10.49 -10.71 -17.35
N LEU A 26 10.76 -11.49 -16.31
CA LEU A 26 9.83 -12.48 -15.76
C LEU A 26 8.62 -11.81 -15.11
N LEU A 27 8.86 -10.73 -14.34
CA LEU A 27 7.82 -9.86 -13.78
C LEU A 27 6.97 -9.23 -14.90
N MET A 28 7.58 -8.84 -16.02
CA MET A 28 6.85 -8.30 -17.17
C MET A 28 6.01 -9.35 -17.90
N ILE A 29 6.42 -10.61 -17.89
CA ILE A 29 5.67 -11.72 -18.49
C ILE A 29 4.49 -12.12 -17.58
N SER A 30 4.65 -12.15 -16.26
CA SER A 30 3.52 -12.34 -15.35
C SER A 30 2.55 -11.16 -15.39
N VAL A 31 3.05 -9.93 -15.55
CA VAL A 31 2.24 -8.72 -15.83
C VAL A 31 1.47 -8.83 -17.15
N ALA A 32 2.06 -9.42 -18.20
CA ALA A 32 1.38 -9.61 -19.48
C ALA A 32 0.27 -10.67 -19.41
N ILE A 33 0.46 -11.73 -18.61
CA ILE A 33 -0.54 -12.79 -18.42
C ILE A 33 -1.67 -12.31 -17.48
N GLY A 34 -1.36 -11.48 -16.48
CA GLY A 34 -2.37 -10.86 -15.60
C GLY A 34 -3.08 -9.63 -16.21
N ALA A 35 -2.62 -9.12 -17.35
CA ALA A 35 -3.24 -7.98 -18.03
C ALA A 35 -4.59 -8.33 -18.67
N ASP A 36 -4.83 -9.60 -19.03
CA ASP A 36 -6.09 -10.05 -19.62
C ASP A 36 -7.23 -10.09 -18.59
N ASP A 37 -6.94 -10.29 -17.29
CA ASP A 37 -7.90 -10.15 -16.18
C ASP A 37 -7.97 -8.71 -15.61
N ALA A 38 -7.00 -7.85 -15.93
CA ALA A 38 -6.89 -6.47 -15.42
C ALA A 38 -7.70 -5.43 -16.22
N GLY A 39 -8.63 -5.88 -17.07
CA GLY A 39 -9.58 -5.03 -17.81
C GLY A 39 -10.56 -4.25 -16.93
N ASN A 40 -10.62 -4.55 -15.62
CA ASN A 40 -11.50 -3.85 -14.68
C ASN A 40 -10.97 -2.45 -14.35
N TRP A 41 -11.55 -1.47 -15.06
CA TRP A 41 -11.43 -0.03 -14.86
C TRP A 41 -11.42 0.33 -13.37
N ILE A 42 -10.57 1.30 -12.97
CA ILE A 42 -10.42 1.77 -11.57
C ILE A 42 -11.74 2.29 -10.95
N GLY A 43 -12.80 2.48 -11.74
CA GLY A 43 -14.13 2.87 -11.25
C GLY A 43 -15.33 2.04 -11.74
N SER A 44 -15.14 0.86 -12.35
CA SER A 44 -16.31 0.11 -12.83
C SER A 44 -17.03 -0.51 -11.65
N PHE A 45 -18.13 0.11 -11.23
CA PHE A 45 -19.29 -0.66 -10.81
C PHE A 45 -19.75 -1.43 -12.06
N SER A 46 -19.56 -2.74 -12.07
CA SER A 46 -20.24 -3.61 -13.02
C SER A 46 -21.71 -3.68 -12.62
N SER A 47 -22.61 -3.90 -13.57
CA SER A 47 -24.03 -4.13 -13.24
C SER A 47 -24.28 -5.40 -12.42
N GLU A 48 -23.27 -6.28 -12.26
CA GLU A 48 -23.32 -7.43 -11.35
C GLU A 48 -23.06 -7.00 -9.88
N ASP A 49 -22.55 -5.79 -9.64
CA ASP A 49 -22.29 -5.25 -8.30
C ASP A 49 -23.56 -4.66 -7.64
N TYR A 50 -24.71 -4.68 -8.33
CA TYR A 50 -25.98 -4.12 -7.83
C TYR A 50 -26.81 -5.09 -6.96
N GLU A 51 -26.48 -6.39 -6.96
CA GLU A 51 -27.24 -7.39 -6.16
C GLU A 51 -26.68 -7.65 -4.76
N ASP A 52 -25.45 -7.25 -4.45
CA ASP A 52 -24.82 -7.47 -3.15
C ASP A 52 -24.91 -6.23 -2.24
N PHE A 53 -26.14 -5.89 -1.81
CA PHE A 53 -26.39 -4.91 -0.75
C PHE A 53 -26.09 -5.48 0.65
N LEU A 54 -24.91 -6.10 0.80
CA LEU A 54 -24.23 -6.46 2.05
C LEU A 54 -22.74 -6.62 1.70
N GLU A 55 -22.05 -5.56 1.27
CA GLU A 55 -20.64 -5.69 0.89
C GLU A 55 -19.78 -6.20 2.06
N PRO A 56 -19.16 -7.38 1.94
CA PRO A 56 -18.06 -7.76 2.81
C PRO A 56 -16.82 -6.98 2.35
N VAL A 57 -16.11 -6.40 3.32
CA VAL A 57 -14.75 -5.81 3.25
C VAL A 57 -14.12 -5.90 1.86
N GLU A 58 -14.01 -4.76 1.16
CA GLU A 58 -13.37 -4.62 -0.17
C GLU A 58 -12.20 -5.61 -0.34
N LYS A 59 -12.33 -6.56 -1.27
CA LYS A 59 -11.22 -7.41 -1.70
C LYS A 59 -10.04 -6.50 -2.06
N GLU A 60 -8.91 -6.66 -1.37
CA GLU A 60 -7.74 -5.78 -1.47
C GLU A 60 -7.12 -5.78 -2.89
N LYS A 61 -7.64 -4.93 -3.79
CA LYS A 61 -7.21 -4.86 -5.20
C LYS A 61 -5.85 -4.15 -5.32
N ILE A 62 -4.90 -4.80 -6.01
CA ILE A 62 -3.60 -4.22 -6.36
C ILE A 62 -3.67 -3.67 -7.77
N TYR A 63 -3.29 -2.39 -7.93
CA TYR A 63 -3.23 -1.71 -9.23
C TYR A 63 -1.81 -1.69 -9.80
N TYR A 64 -1.69 -1.40 -11.08
CA TYR A 64 -0.43 -1.02 -11.70
C TYR A 64 -0.42 0.48 -11.94
N TYR A 65 0.73 1.14 -11.73
CA TYR A 65 0.85 2.60 -11.87
C TYR A 65 0.37 3.12 -13.25
N TRP A 66 0.58 2.36 -14.32
CA TRP A 66 0.14 2.73 -15.67
C TRP A 66 -1.39 2.75 -15.82
N GLN A 67 -2.16 2.11 -14.93
CA GLN A 67 -3.62 2.18 -14.98
C GLN A 67 -4.11 3.60 -14.63
N MET A 68 -3.39 4.34 -13.77
CA MET A 68 -3.69 5.74 -13.47
C MET A 68 -3.41 6.64 -14.68
N GLU A 69 -2.37 6.33 -15.47
CA GLU A 69 -2.06 7.00 -16.74
C GLU A 69 -3.14 6.80 -17.81
N LYS A 70 -4.06 5.85 -17.60
CA LYS A 70 -5.16 5.51 -18.52
C LYS A 70 -6.55 5.80 -17.96
N LEU A 71 -6.63 6.50 -16.82
CA LEU A 71 -7.91 6.95 -16.27
C LEU A 71 -8.65 7.84 -17.29
N LYS A 72 -9.87 7.45 -17.63
CA LYS A 72 -10.75 8.21 -18.53
C LYS A 72 -11.63 9.23 -17.81
N ARG A 73 -11.82 9.05 -16.49
CA ARG A 73 -12.60 9.93 -15.60
C ARG A 73 -11.93 9.98 -14.24
N ALA A 74 -12.22 11.05 -13.49
CA ALA A 74 -11.89 11.10 -12.08
C ALA A 74 -12.70 10.06 -11.29
N VAL A 75 -12.08 9.54 -10.23
CA VAL A 75 -12.68 8.69 -9.22
C VAL A 75 -12.51 9.34 -7.85
N ALA A 76 -13.48 9.09 -6.96
CA ALA A 76 -13.43 9.53 -5.58
C ALA A 76 -12.10 9.11 -4.92
N PRO A 77 -11.56 9.94 -4.01
CA PRO A 77 -10.28 9.70 -3.38
C PRO A 77 -10.32 8.39 -2.60
N ARG A 78 -9.27 7.59 -2.71
CA ARG A 78 -9.23 6.26 -2.06
C ARG A 78 -7.82 5.82 -1.77
N TYR A 79 -7.68 5.03 -0.70
CA TYR A 79 -6.43 4.34 -0.45
C TYR A 79 -6.26 3.22 -1.47
N ILE A 80 -5.09 3.13 -2.09
CA ILE A 80 -4.76 2.11 -3.07
C ILE A 80 -3.44 1.45 -2.74
N ARG A 81 -3.30 0.22 -3.24
CA ARG A 81 -2.00 -0.45 -3.36
C ARG A 81 -1.66 -0.56 -4.83
N TYR A 82 -0.40 -0.30 -5.17
CA TYR A 82 0.02 -0.32 -6.55
C TYR A 82 1.46 -0.76 -6.75
N ILE A 83 1.72 -1.37 -7.90
CA ILE A 83 3.05 -1.72 -8.38
C ILE A 83 3.52 -0.64 -9.36
N ASP A 84 4.71 -0.10 -9.12
CA ASP A 84 5.40 0.80 -10.04
C ASP A 84 6.80 0.24 -10.29
N SER A 85 6.99 -0.38 -11.46
CA SER A 85 8.27 -0.96 -11.87
C SER A 85 9.43 0.04 -11.83
N SER A 86 9.19 1.32 -12.09
CA SER A 86 10.24 2.35 -12.08
C SER A 86 10.70 2.61 -10.65
N LEU A 87 9.74 2.84 -9.75
CA LEU A 87 10.01 3.07 -8.34
C LEU A 87 10.60 1.83 -7.67
N THR A 88 10.18 0.62 -8.07
CA THR A 88 10.75 -0.64 -7.59
C THR A 88 12.23 -0.79 -7.94
N LEU A 89 12.65 -0.36 -9.13
CA LEU A 89 14.06 -0.42 -9.52
C LEU A 89 14.94 0.51 -8.68
N GLU A 90 14.39 1.65 -8.25
CA GLU A 90 15.10 2.65 -7.45
C GLU A 90 15.14 2.30 -5.97
N THR A 91 14.00 1.86 -5.41
CA THR A 91 13.81 1.70 -3.96
C THR A 91 13.90 0.25 -3.49
N GLY A 92 13.77 -0.72 -4.41
CA GLY A 92 13.57 -2.13 -4.07
C GLY A 92 12.18 -2.45 -3.50
N LYS A 93 11.30 -1.45 -3.31
CA LYS A 93 9.93 -1.62 -2.81
C LYS A 93 9.02 -1.97 -3.99
N LEU A 94 8.42 -3.15 -3.95
CA LEU A 94 7.63 -3.65 -5.07
C LEU A 94 6.16 -3.24 -4.97
N LEU A 95 5.57 -3.36 -3.77
CA LEU A 95 4.22 -2.88 -3.48
C LEU A 95 4.27 -1.52 -2.80
N ASN A 96 3.70 -0.53 -3.46
CA ASN A 96 3.53 0.83 -2.95
C ASN A 96 2.09 1.02 -2.48
N ARG A 97 1.90 2.00 -1.60
CA ARG A 97 0.58 2.36 -1.09
C ARG A 97 0.46 3.87 -1.01
N GLY A 98 -0.77 4.35 -0.98
CA GLY A 98 -1.04 5.76 -0.82
C GLY A 98 -2.46 6.09 -1.21
N ILE A 99 -2.78 7.38 -1.11
CA ILE A 99 -4.10 7.91 -1.41
C ILE A 99 -4.07 8.42 -2.85
N LEU A 100 -4.91 7.82 -3.69
CA LEU A 100 -5.14 8.28 -5.04
C LEU A 100 -6.07 9.48 -5.00
N PHE A 101 -5.57 10.64 -5.39
CA PHE A 101 -6.38 11.81 -5.72
C PHE A 101 -6.51 11.91 -7.23
N THR A 102 -7.71 12.22 -7.72
CA THR A 102 -7.93 12.46 -9.15
C THR A 102 -8.85 13.66 -9.35
N PHE A 103 -8.69 14.35 -10.49
CA PHE A 103 -9.52 15.49 -10.86
C PHE A 103 -9.69 15.53 -12.37
N GLU A 104 -10.91 15.76 -12.86
CA GLU A 104 -11.20 15.85 -14.29
C GLU A 104 -11.13 17.30 -14.75
N GLY A 105 -10.20 17.61 -15.66
CA GLY A 105 -9.90 18.98 -16.08
C GLY A 105 -9.28 19.02 -17.47
N ILE A 106 -10.07 18.71 -18.50
CA ILE A 106 -9.57 18.63 -19.89
C ILE A 106 -8.93 19.95 -20.33
N GLU A 107 -9.53 21.08 -19.98
CA GLU A 107 -9.09 22.42 -20.39
C GLU A 107 -8.10 23.07 -19.41
N ASN A 108 -7.97 22.53 -18.20
CA ASN A 108 -7.12 23.12 -17.16
C ASN A 108 -5.64 22.85 -17.42
N GLU A 109 -4.78 23.79 -17.02
CA GLU A 109 -3.33 23.68 -17.20
C GLU A 109 -2.69 23.05 -15.96
N GLU A 110 -3.08 23.52 -14.77
CA GLU A 110 -2.48 23.11 -13.51
C GLU A 110 -3.54 22.74 -12.48
N VAL A 111 -3.41 21.53 -11.93
CA VAL A 111 -4.18 21.08 -10.77
C VAL A 111 -3.23 20.61 -9.68
N SER A 112 -3.47 21.05 -8.46
CA SER A 112 -2.73 20.61 -7.27
C SER A 112 -3.70 20.22 -6.16
N VAL A 113 -3.35 19.26 -5.32
CA VAL A 113 -4.11 18.92 -4.11
C VAL A 113 -3.45 19.60 -2.90
N CYS A 114 -4.25 20.27 -2.07
CA CYS A 114 -3.81 20.99 -0.89
C CYS A 114 -4.66 20.53 0.30
N GLY A 115 -4.04 20.06 1.38
CA GLY A 115 -4.81 19.56 2.52
C GLY A 115 -3.99 19.47 3.80
N ASN A 116 -4.65 19.10 4.89
CA ASN A 116 -4.02 19.01 6.22
C ASN A 116 -2.81 18.06 6.26
N PHE A 117 -2.82 16.97 5.48
CA PHE A 117 -1.70 16.02 5.32
C PHE A 117 -0.43 16.61 4.71
N SER A 118 -0.52 17.78 4.08
CA SER A 118 0.61 18.51 3.53
C SER A 118 0.83 19.85 4.21
N LEU A 119 0.23 20.08 5.38
CA LEU A 119 0.15 21.40 6.03
C LEU A 119 -0.33 22.47 5.05
N TRP A 120 -1.34 22.12 4.23
CA TRP A 120 -1.93 22.94 3.19
C TRP A 120 -0.99 23.37 2.06
N ARG A 121 0.23 22.82 2.01
CA ARG A 121 1.11 22.99 0.84
C ARG A 121 0.54 22.21 -0.33
N CYS A 122 0.25 22.91 -1.43
CA CYS A 122 -0.29 22.30 -2.63
C CYS A 122 0.74 21.39 -3.33
N ILE A 123 0.33 20.16 -3.62
CA ILE A 123 1.12 19.14 -4.33
C ILE A 123 0.57 19.03 -5.76
N PRO A 124 1.39 19.26 -6.80
CA PRO A 124 0.92 19.23 -8.18
C PRO A 124 0.55 17.82 -8.63
N LEU A 125 -0.57 17.70 -9.36
CA LEU A 125 -1.02 16.46 -9.98
C LEU A 125 -0.45 16.33 -11.40
N LYS A 126 -0.24 15.08 -11.84
CA LYS A 126 0.13 14.78 -13.23
C LYS A 126 -1.13 14.66 -14.08
N LYS A 127 -1.18 15.34 -15.23
CA LYS A 127 -2.26 15.20 -16.22
C LYS A 127 -1.96 14.03 -17.16
N ASN A 128 -2.96 13.18 -17.43
CA ASN A 128 -2.87 12.15 -18.46
C ASN A 128 -3.46 12.60 -19.80
N ASP A 129 -3.34 11.75 -20.83
CA ASP A 129 -3.81 12.03 -22.20
C ASP A 129 -5.35 12.17 -22.33
N HIS A 130 -6.10 11.82 -21.28
CA HIS A 130 -7.56 11.93 -21.22
C HIS A 130 -8.04 13.15 -20.44
N GLY A 131 -7.13 14.03 -19.99
CA GLY A 131 -7.48 15.22 -19.22
C GLY A 131 -7.81 14.94 -17.76
N VAL A 132 -7.43 13.77 -17.24
CA VAL A 132 -7.53 13.44 -15.81
C VAL A 132 -6.19 13.76 -15.15
N PHE A 133 -6.24 14.62 -14.15
CA PHE A 133 -5.16 14.88 -13.23
C PHE A 133 -5.17 13.82 -12.13
N TYR A 134 -4.00 13.31 -11.76
CA TYR A 134 -3.89 12.31 -10.70
C TYR A 134 -2.57 12.40 -9.94
N ILE A 135 -2.58 11.93 -8.69
CA ILE A 135 -1.39 11.67 -7.87
C ILE A 135 -1.71 10.56 -6.88
N VAL A 136 -0.71 9.73 -6.57
CA VAL A 136 -0.76 8.85 -5.40
C VAL A 136 0.11 9.48 -4.32
N PHE A 137 -0.53 10.02 -3.29
CA PHE A 137 0.16 10.62 -2.15
C PHE A 137 0.46 9.54 -1.11
N ASP A 138 1.73 9.39 -0.72
CA ASP A 138 2.12 8.51 0.38
C ASP A 138 2.10 9.30 1.71
N PRO A 139 1.06 9.14 2.54
CA PRO A 139 0.93 9.83 3.82
C PRO A 139 2.05 9.51 4.82
N GLU A 140 2.72 8.37 4.67
CA GLU A 140 3.66 7.82 5.63
C GLU A 140 5.12 8.08 5.24
N SER A 141 5.36 8.69 4.06
CA SER A 141 6.69 9.03 3.53
C SER A 141 7.42 10.13 4.30
N ARG A 142 6.75 10.78 5.27
CA ARG A 142 7.27 11.85 6.13
C ARG A 142 6.66 11.68 7.52
N ASP A 143 7.39 12.06 8.57
CA ASP A 143 6.98 12.13 10.00
C ASP A 143 5.71 13.00 10.29
N THR A 144 4.88 13.26 9.28
CA THR A 144 3.83 14.28 9.26
C THR A 144 2.42 13.74 9.44
N ILE A 145 2.20 12.43 9.43
CA ILE A 145 0.90 11.84 9.78
C ILE A 145 1.07 11.07 11.09
N ARG A 146 1.10 11.83 12.18
CA ARG A 146 0.81 11.31 13.52
C ARG A 146 -0.52 10.56 13.50
N GLU A 147 -0.69 9.63 14.44
CA GLU A 147 -1.93 8.88 14.76
C GLU A 147 -3.21 9.74 14.90
N GLU A 148 -3.09 11.07 14.78
CA GLU A 148 -4.10 12.10 14.96
C GLU A 148 -4.92 12.41 13.68
N LEU A 149 -4.43 12.12 12.46
CA LEU A 149 -5.19 12.46 11.23
C LEU A 149 -6.13 11.32 10.81
N LYS A 150 -7.22 11.19 11.56
CA LYS A 150 -8.33 10.28 11.24
C LYS A 150 -9.14 10.75 10.03
N ILE A 151 -9.13 12.05 9.77
CA ILE A 151 -9.87 12.71 8.68
C ILE A 151 -8.88 13.62 7.94
N LEU A 152 -8.75 13.38 6.63
CA LEU A 152 -8.01 14.25 5.74
C LEU A 152 -8.96 15.25 5.13
N GLU A 153 -8.62 16.52 5.29
CA GLU A 153 -9.38 17.61 4.72
C GLU A 153 -8.54 18.26 3.62
N TYR A 154 -9.15 18.47 2.46
CA TYR A 154 -8.43 18.95 1.29
C TYR A 154 -9.30 19.71 0.30
N LYS A 155 -8.64 20.46 -0.58
CA LYS A 155 -9.18 21.09 -1.77
C LYS A 155 -8.22 20.89 -2.94
N PHE A 156 -8.73 21.01 -4.16
CA PHE A 156 -7.90 21.19 -5.33
C PHE A 156 -7.67 22.69 -5.59
N ARG A 157 -6.44 23.05 -5.97
CA ARG A 157 -6.13 24.33 -6.60
C ARG A 157 -6.06 24.10 -8.10
N VAL A 158 -7.02 24.63 -8.84
CA VAL A 158 -7.20 24.47 -10.29
C VAL A 158 -6.99 25.84 -10.93
N ASP A 159 -5.92 25.99 -11.71
CA ASP A 159 -5.53 27.25 -12.37
C ASP A 159 -5.56 28.49 -11.43
N GLY A 160 -5.17 28.27 -10.17
CA GLY A 160 -5.11 29.31 -9.13
C GLY A 160 -6.37 29.44 -8.26
N LEU A 161 -7.48 28.79 -8.60
CA LEU A 161 -8.72 28.81 -7.83
C LEU A 161 -8.88 27.54 -6.97
N PHE A 162 -9.38 27.71 -5.75
CA PHE A 162 -9.66 26.58 -4.86
C PHE A 162 -11.06 26.01 -5.12
N THR A 163 -11.14 24.70 -5.33
CA THR A 163 -12.38 23.95 -5.46
C THR A 163 -12.35 22.71 -4.56
N HIS A 164 -13.51 22.32 -4.05
CA HIS A 164 -13.69 20.97 -3.49
C HIS A 164 -13.55 19.94 -4.61
N ASP A 165 -13.33 18.68 -4.24
CA ASP A 165 -13.37 17.53 -5.14
C ASP A 165 -14.81 17.22 -5.55
N PRO A 166 -15.19 17.43 -6.83
CA PRO A 166 -16.55 17.14 -7.30
C PRO A 166 -16.87 15.63 -7.33
N SER A 167 -15.85 14.78 -7.33
CA SER A 167 -16.00 13.32 -7.30
C SER A 167 -16.12 12.75 -5.89
N ASN A 168 -15.85 13.56 -4.86
CA ASN A 168 -15.95 13.14 -3.47
C ASN A 168 -17.31 13.55 -2.86
N PRO A 169 -18.18 12.59 -2.50
CA PRO A 169 -19.47 12.91 -1.88
C PRO A 169 -19.34 13.47 -0.46
N ASP A 170 -18.22 13.22 0.24
CA ASP A 170 -18.00 13.75 1.59
C ASP A 170 -17.33 15.13 1.52
N SER A 171 -18.15 16.16 1.62
CA SER A 171 -17.72 17.55 1.70
C SER A 171 -18.50 18.32 2.75
N VAL A 172 -17.86 19.33 3.34
CA VAL A 172 -18.48 20.21 4.35
C VAL A 172 -18.20 21.67 4.03
N GLU A 173 -19.02 22.56 4.56
CA GLU A 173 -18.79 24.00 4.44
C GLU A 173 -17.60 24.43 5.30
N ASP A 174 -16.73 25.29 4.78
CA ASP A 174 -15.50 25.73 5.44
C ASP A 174 -15.67 27.00 6.29
N GLY A 175 -16.89 27.53 6.38
CA GLY A 175 -17.22 28.76 7.11
C GLY A 175 -17.12 30.04 6.29
N ASP A 176 -16.53 29.99 5.09
CA ASP A 176 -16.42 31.12 4.15
C ASP A 176 -17.35 30.94 2.93
N GLY A 177 -18.34 30.05 3.05
CA GLY A 177 -19.29 29.73 1.97
C GLY A 177 -18.69 28.86 0.85
N SER A 178 -17.53 28.24 1.08
CA SER A 178 -16.90 27.29 0.18
C SER A 178 -16.94 25.87 0.78
N LEU A 179 -16.75 24.86 -0.06
CA LEU A 179 -16.73 23.46 0.38
C LEU A 179 -15.28 22.98 0.55
N ILE A 180 -15.07 22.14 1.55
CA ILE A 180 -13.85 21.36 1.79
C ILE A 180 -14.18 19.88 1.71
N SER A 181 -13.35 19.12 1.00
CA SER A 181 -13.53 17.67 0.83
C SER A 181 -12.88 16.91 1.97
N ARG A 182 -13.53 15.85 2.45
CA ARG A 182 -13.03 15.00 3.54
C ARG A 182 -12.81 13.57 3.09
N LEU A 183 -11.78 12.92 3.64
CA LEU A 183 -11.52 11.50 3.47
C LEU A 183 -11.16 10.90 4.83
N ILE A 184 -11.88 9.87 5.26
CA ILE A 184 -11.50 9.10 6.44
C ILE A 184 -10.30 8.23 6.05
N ALA A 185 -9.09 8.65 6.43
CA ALA A 185 -7.85 7.95 6.04
C ALA A 185 -7.69 6.60 6.75
N ILE A 186 -8.25 6.48 7.95
CA ILE A 186 -8.13 5.30 8.81
C ILE A 186 -9.50 5.06 9.43
N SER A 187 -10.14 3.93 9.09
CA SER A 187 -11.36 3.51 9.78
C SER A 187 -11.06 3.44 11.28
N THR A 188 -11.75 4.26 12.05
CA THR A 188 -11.46 4.49 13.47
C THR A 188 -11.78 3.24 14.27
N GLY A 189 -10.74 2.45 14.54
CA GLY A 189 -10.69 1.48 15.63
C GLY A 189 -9.22 1.28 16.01
N PRO A 190 -8.85 1.27 17.30
CA PRO A 190 -7.46 1.01 17.76
C PRO A 190 -6.91 -0.36 17.31
N ASP A 191 -7.78 -1.20 16.75
CA ASP A 191 -7.52 -2.55 16.31
C ASP A 191 -7.59 -2.73 14.77
N LYS A 192 -7.94 -1.69 14.00
CA LYS A 192 -8.09 -1.77 12.53
C LYS A 192 -6.80 -1.59 11.73
N LEU A 193 -5.76 -1.03 12.35
CA LEU A 193 -4.41 -0.90 11.76
C LEU A 193 -3.44 -1.93 12.34
N ALA A 194 -3.92 -3.15 12.56
CA ALA A 194 -3.09 -4.22 13.08
C ALA A 194 -2.03 -4.61 12.03
N THR A 195 -0.78 -4.32 12.36
CA THR A 195 0.43 -4.74 11.62
C THR A 195 1.39 -5.41 12.58
N THR A 196 2.31 -6.17 12.01
CA THR A 196 3.49 -6.68 12.72
C THR A 196 4.29 -5.56 13.38
N ARG A 197 4.69 -5.76 14.64
CA ARG A 197 5.58 -4.85 15.39
C ARG A 197 6.60 -5.62 16.22
N ILE A 198 7.78 -5.02 16.40
CA ILE A 198 8.79 -5.51 17.34
C ILE A 198 8.46 -4.94 18.72
N LEU A 199 8.32 -5.81 19.72
CA LEU A 199 8.06 -5.39 21.09
C LEU A 199 9.35 -4.90 21.76
N GLU A 200 9.18 -4.05 22.76
CA GLU A 200 10.27 -3.62 23.64
C GLU A 200 10.86 -4.82 24.37
N ASP A 201 12.18 -4.79 24.58
CA ASP A 201 12.87 -5.87 25.27
C ASP A 201 12.42 -5.92 26.73
N SER A 202 11.90 -7.06 27.16
CA SER A 202 11.81 -7.38 28.58
C SER A 202 13.21 -7.58 29.16
N PRO A 203 13.47 -7.18 30.43
CA PRO A 203 14.76 -7.44 31.09
C PRO A 203 15.08 -8.94 31.28
N TYR A 204 14.12 -9.82 30.95
CA TYR A 204 14.26 -11.27 30.99
C TYR A 204 14.45 -11.90 29.60
N GLU A 205 14.63 -11.10 28.54
CA GLU A 205 14.79 -11.64 27.18
C GLU A 205 16.19 -12.20 26.91
N GLU A 206 16.23 -13.39 26.32
CA GLU A 206 17.44 -13.98 25.75
C GLU A 206 18.14 -13.01 24.79
N LEU A 207 19.47 -12.90 24.91
CA LEU A 207 20.28 -11.90 24.18
C LEU A 207 20.19 -12.02 22.66
N GLU A 208 19.91 -13.22 22.16
CA GLU A 208 19.93 -13.55 20.73
C GLU A 208 18.57 -13.38 20.03
N TYR A 209 17.52 -13.03 20.77
CA TYR A 209 16.17 -12.93 20.24
C TYR A 209 15.55 -11.55 20.47
N ARG A 210 14.64 -11.21 19.59
CA ARG A 210 13.66 -10.14 19.70
C ARG A 210 12.28 -10.75 19.82
N THR A 211 11.42 -10.15 20.63
CA THR A 211 9.99 -10.47 20.61
C THR A 211 9.30 -9.70 19.49
N VAL A 212 8.65 -10.42 18.58
CA VAL A 212 7.84 -9.86 17.49
C VAL A 212 6.40 -10.25 17.73
N GLU A 213 5.50 -9.27 17.65
CA GLU A 213 4.06 -9.51 17.65
C GLU A 213 3.53 -9.31 16.23
N PHE A 214 3.08 -10.40 15.63
CA PHE A 214 2.34 -10.40 14.36
C PHE A 214 0.87 -10.16 14.65
N ARG A 215 0.26 -9.22 13.94
CA ARG A 215 -1.13 -8.83 14.13
C ARG A 215 -1.80 -8.56 12.80
N ILE A 216 -3.06 -8.97 12.65
CA ILE A 216 -3.87 -8.64 11.48
C ILE A 216 -5.34 -8.46 11.87
N TYR A 217 -5.98 -7.42 11.32
CA TYR A 217 -7.40 -7.18 11.47
C TYR A 217 -8.16 -8.03 10.45
N ALA A 218 -8.92 -9.01 10.93
CA ALA A 218 -9.66 -9.94 10.08
C ALA A 218 -10.95 -10.37 10.81
N PRO A 219 -11.94 -9.46 10.94
CA PRO A 219 -13.13 -9.68 11.77
C PRO A 219 -13.90 -10.93 11.32
N ASP A 220 -14.00 -11.13 10.01
CA ASP A 220 -14.78 -12.19 9.37
C ASP A 220 -14.01 -13.49 9.18
N ALA A 221 -12.72 -13.54 9.55
CA ALA A 221 -11.92 -14.75 9.41
C ALA A 221 -12.23 -15.78 10.50
N GLU A 222 -12.28 -17.04 10.11
CA GLU A 222 -12.39 -18.16 11.04
C GLU A 222 -11.01 -18.52 11.60
N MET A 223 -10.00 -18.56 10.73
CA MET A 223 -8.64 -18.93 11.09
C MET A 223 -7.62 -18.09 10.33
N VAL A 224 -6.59 -17.66 11.05
CA VAL A 224 -5.41 -17.03 10.47
C VAL A 224 -4.16 -17.75 10.96
N THR A 225 -3.28 -18.12 10.05
CA THR A 225 -1.95 -18.64 10.37
C THR A 225 -0.87 -17.76 9.76
N LEU A 226 0.34 -17.82 10.31
CA LEU A 226 1.51 -17.09 9.84
C LEU A 226 2.43 -18.06 9.11
N VAL A 227 2.89 -17.67 7.92
CA VAL A 227 3.86 -18.42 7.13
C VAL A 227 5.03 -17.52 6.77
N GLY A 228 6.25 -18.05 6.80
CA GLY A 228 7.44 -17.29 6.41
C GLY A 228 8.73 -18.09 6.54
N ASP A 229 9.85 -17.41 6.31
CA ASP A 229 11.18 -18.05 6.30
C ASP A 229 11.50 -18.77 7.62
N PHE A 230 11.01 -18.25 8.75
CA PHE A 230 11.26 -18.78 10.10
C PHE A 230 10.52 -20.08 10.42
N ASN A 231 9.49 -20.44 9.65
CA ASN A 231 8.75 -21.69 9.81
C ASN A 231 8.68 -22.50 8.51
N HIS A 232 9.59 -22.23 7.57
CA HIS A 232 9.65 -22.90 6.27
C HIS A 232 8.34 -22.80 5.48
N TRP A 233 7.59 -21.71 5.66
CA TRP A 233 6.29 -21.50 5.03
C TRP A 233 5.22 -22.55 5.38
N ASP A 234 5.34 -23.20 6.54
CA ASP A 234 4.38 -24.19 7.02
C ASP A 234 3.17 -23.52 7.70
N PRO A 235 1.95 -23.65 7.14
CA PRO A 235 0.75 -23.03 7.72
C PRO A 235 0.23 -23.73 8.98
N GLU A 236 0.73 -24.91 9.34
CA GLU A 236 0.27 -25.67 10.51
C GLU A 236 1.02 -25.30 11.81
N GLU A 237 2.17 -24.63 11.71
CA GLU A 237 3.07 -24.36 12.84
C GLU A 237 2.66 -23.12 13.66
N ASP A 238 2.29 -22.01 12.99
CA ASP A 238 2.13 -20.71 13.64
C ASP A 238 0.69 -20.16 13.49
N ILE A 239 -0.24 -20.75 14.25
CA ILE A 239 -1.66 -20.32 14.27
C ILE A 239 -1.83 -19.07 15.14
N LEU A 240 -2.49 -18.04 14.63
CA LEU A 240 -2.79 -16.82 15.38
C LEU A 240 -4.00 -17.00 16.29
N LYS A 241 -3.96 -16.34 17.44
CA LYS A 241 -5.07 -16.27 18.39
C LYS A 241 -5.98 -15.09 18.04
N LYS A 242 -7.29 -15.35 17.89
CA LYS A 242 -8.30 -14.29 17.70
C LYS A 242 -8.60 -13.59 19.03
N GLU A 243 -8.44 -12.27 19.05
CA GLU A 243 -8.81 -11.35 20.13
C GLU A 243 -9.73 -10.26 19.57
N LYS A 244 -11.05 -10.41 19.81
CA LYS A 244 -12.09 -9.60 19.17
C LYS A 244 -12.03 -9.71 17.63
N GLU A 245 -11.62 -8.65 16.95
CA GLU A 245 -11.55 -8.54 15.48
C GLU A 245 -10.11 -8.70 14.96
N VAL A 246 -9.14 -8.90 15.84
CA VAL A 246 -7.71 -8.97 15.50
C VAL A 246 -7.15 -10.34 15.83
N PHE A 247 -6.37 -10.90 14.92
CA PHE A 247 -5.59 -12.09 15.14
C PHE A 247 -4.18 -11.70 15.56
N THR A 248 -3.63 -12.33 16.60
CA THR A 248 -2.28 -12.03 17.12
C THR A 248 -1.45 -13.29 17.35
N LEU A 249 -0.13 -13.17 17.14
CA LEU A 249 0.87 -14.18 17.51
C LEU A 249 2.13 -13.48 17.99
N ILE A 250 2.62 -13.88 19.17
CA ILE A 250 3.90 -13.41 19.70
C ILE A 250 4.94 -14.49 19.44
N LYS A 251 6.00 -14.14 18.72
CA LYS A 251 7.08 -15.06 18.34
C LYS A 251 8.46 -14.48 18.70
N LYS A 252 9.34 -15.33 19.21
CA LYS A 252 10.76 -15.01 19.41
C LYS A 252 11.51 -15.21 18.10
N MET A 253 12.17 -14.16 17.63
CA MET A 253 12.84 -14.11 16.33
C MET A 253 14.29 -13.71 16.51
N LYS A 254 15.21 -14.37 15.81
CA LYS A 254 16.60 -13.89 15.77
C LYS A 254 16.66 -12.59 14.95
N PRO A 255 17.67 -11.73 15.18
CA PRO A 255 17.98 -10.65 14.26
C PRO A 255 18.17 -11.17 12.84
N GLY A 256 17.61 -10.47 11.86
CA GLY A 256 17.62 -10.93 10.48
C GLY A 256 16.57 -10.25 9.61
N ASN A 257 16.50 -10.73 8.38
CA ASN A 257 15.53 -10.28 7.39
C ASN A 257 14.61 -11.45 7.07
N TYR A 258 13.30 -11.23 7.12
CA TYR A 258 12.30 -12.28 6.98
C TYR A 258 11.23 -11.87 5.98
N LEU A 259 10.88 -12.79 5.10
CA LEU A 259 9.64 -12.77 4.33
C LEU A 259 8.57 -13.56 5.07
N TYR A 260 7.36 -13.03 5.08
CA TYR A 260 6.22 -13.66 5.70
C TYR A 260 4.93 -13.22 5.01
N ASN A 261 3.87 -14.02 5.16
CA ASN A 261 2.50 -13.71 4.78
C ASN A 261 1.55 -14.27 5.85
N PHE A 262 0.30 -13.80 5.85
CA PHE A 262 -0.78 -14.45 6.60
C PHE A 262 -1.52 -15.41 5.68
N VAL A 263 -2.05 -16.50 6.25
CA VAL A 263 -2.98 -17.40 5.57
C VAL A 263 -4.33 -17.24 6.26
N GLN A 264 -5.23 -16.50 5.64
CA GLN A 264 -6.59 -16.27 6.13
C GLN A 264 -7.54 -17.25 5.44
N ASP A 265 -8.13 -18.17 6.19
CA ASP A 265 -9.07 -19.18 5.69
C ASP A 265 -8.57 -19.90 4.43
N GLY A 266 -7.29 -20.26 4.44
CA GLY A 266 -6.60 -20.95 3.33
C GLY A 266 -6.09 -20.04 2.20
N LYS A 267 -6.30 -18.73 2.27
CA LYS A 267 -5.81 -17.76 1.28
C LYS A 267 -4.60 -17.01 1.81
N ILE A 268 -3.52 -17.03 1.03
CA ILE A 268 -2.32 -16.22 1.32
C ILE A 268 -2.64 -14.75 1.09
N ILE A 269 -2.41 -13.93 2.11
CA ILE A 269 -2.56 -12.48 2.06
C ILE A 269 -1.30 -11.80 2.64
N LEU A 270 -1.04 -10.59 2.17
CA LEU A 270 0.01 -9.74 2.71
C LEU A 270 -0.44 -9.16 4.05
N ASP A 271 0.52 -8.79 4.91
CA ASP A 271 0.26 -7.86 6.00
C ASP A 271 -0.19 -6.52 5.40
N THR A 272 -1.49 -6.25 5.54
CA THR A 272 -2.24 -5.10 5.00
C THR A 272 -1.53 -3.77 5.28
N PHE A 273 -0.93 -3.64 6.47
CA PHE A 273 -0.39 -2.38 6.98
C PHE A 273 1.14 -2.38 7.09
N ASN A 274 1.82 -3.52 7.00
CA ASN A 274 3.28 -3.54 6.85
C ASN A 274 3.68 -3.02 5.47
N GLN A 275 4.28 -1.83 5.41
CA GLN A 275 4.69 -1.19 4.14
C GLN A 275 5.84 -1.89 3.43
N ASN A 276 6.62 -2.69 4.14
CA ASN A 276 7.78 -3.33 3.58
C ASN A 276 7.35 -4.63 2.92
N THR A 277 7.60 -4.74 1.62
CA THR A 277 7.34 -5.96 0.83
C THR A 277 8.54 -6.25 -0.05
N ARG A 278 8.74 -7.51 -0.39
CA ARG A 278 9.76 -7.95 -1.33
C ARG A 278 9.26 -9.11 -2.18
N LEU A 279 9.90 -9.28 -3.32
CA LEU A 279 9.68 -10.42 -4.19
C LEU A 279 10.37 -11.65 -3.60
N ARG A 280 9.65 -12.76 -3.54
CA ARG A 280 10.20 -14.09 -3.27
C ARG A 280 10.93 -14.60 -4.51
N GLU A 281 12.20 -14.97 -4.37
CA GLU A 281 13.01 -15.44 -5.50
C GLU A 281 12.58 -16.82 -6.01
N ASP A 282 12.01 -17.65 -5.14
CA ASP A 282 11.62 -19.03 -5.43
C ASP A 282 10.27 -19.13 -6.13
N THR A 283 9.27 -18.33 -5.71
CA THR A 283 7.92 -18.35 -6.30
C THR A 283 7.69 -17.23 -7.31
N GLY A 284 8.45 -16.13 -7.24
CA GLY A 284 8.16 -14.90 -7.97
C GLY A 284 6.94 -14.14 -7.44
N GLU A 285 6.43 -14.50 -6.27
CA GLU A 285 5.30 -13.82 -5.62
C GLU A 285 5.78 -12.73 -4.66
N ILE A 286 4.87 -11.83 -4.28
CA ILE A 286 5.16 -10.77 -3.31
C ILE A 286 4.88 -11.29 -1.90
N SER A 287 5.77 -10.96 -0.96
CA SER A 287 5.55 -11.20 0.46
C SER A 287 5.82 -9.97 1.30
N SER A 288 5.19 -9.92 2.48
CA SER A 288 5.54 -8.93 3.49
C SER A 288 6.96 -9.16 3.99
N TYR A 289 7.66 -8.08 4.27
CA TYR A 289 9.07 -8.08 4.64
C TYR A 289 9.25 -7.48 6.02
N LEU A 290 10.00 -8.16 6.88
CA LEU A 290 10.29 -7.73 8.25
C LEU A 290 11.81 -7.72 8.45
N ILE A 291 12.32 -6.61 8.97
CA ILE A 291 13.69 -6.52 9.49
C ILE A 291 13.61 -6.62 11.00
N VAL A 292 14.21 -7.67 11.56
CA VAL A 292 14.39 -7.82 12.99
C VAL A 292 15.80 -7.31 13.33
N PRO A 293 15.94 -6.17 14.03
CA PRO A 293 17.23 -5.55 14.26
C PRO A 293 18.07 -6.33 15.28
N GLU A 294 19.39 -6.21 15.14
CA GLU A 294 20.31 -6.57 16.22
C GLU A 294 20.14 -5.62 17.41
N ARG A 295 20.56 -6.05 18.59
CA ARG A 295 20.60 -5.14 19.75
C ARG A 295 21.75 -4.15 19.58
N SER A 296 21.45 -2.87 19.72
CA SER A 296 22.45 -1.79 19.70
C SER A 296 23.21 -1.64 21.02
N TYR A 297 22.80 -2.35 22.08
CA TYR A 297 23.44 -2.36 23.38
C TYR A 297 23.33 -3.74 24.06
N ALA A 298 24.33 -4.10 24.86
CA ALA A 298 24.25 -5.27 25.72
C ALA A 298 23.24 -5.01 26.84
N LEU A 299 22.32 -5.95 27.09
CA LEU A 299 21.58 -5.92 28.37
C LEU A 299 22.61 -6.12 29.49
N GLU A 300 22.51 -5.31 30.54
CA GLU A 300 23.31 -5.53 31.74
C GLU A 300 23.07 -6.98 32.21
N ARG A 301 24.11 -7.81 32.18
CA ARG A 301 24.06 -9.12 32.83
C ARG A 301 23.81 -8.88 34.31
N LYS A 302 22.75 -9.48 34.84
CA LYS A 302 22.71 -9.81 36.27
C LYS A 302 23.39 -11.15 36.49
#